data_AF-A0A8J2TYJ6-F1
#
_entry.id   AF-A0A8J2TYJ6-F1
#
_cell.length_a   1.000
_cell.length_b   1.000
_cell.length_c   1.000
_cell.angle_alpha   90.00
_cell.angle_beta   90.00
_cell.angle_gamma   90.00
#
_symmetry.space_group_name_H-M   'P 1'
#
loop_
_entity.id
_entity.type
_entity.pdbx_description
1 polymer ?
#
loop_
_entity_poly.entity_id
_entity_poly.type
_entity_poly.pdbx_seq_one_letter_code
_entity_poly.pdbx_strand_id
1 'polypeptide(L)'
;MTAGLLSHDERLVRLAGLPFAAELLDDAALSERLGRPVRAVYVRVKEGRSLVVAWHPSDCGESGEYGDGDPGVSAQAGGWAAVLADPDKYRNALRRAARAGQQIRVHEDSGPYLLSGPVASDPELARPLHDLGLPVTGLRPLRYNPRRRLVAAETPEAAGHAHGRVLRIAARPETHLVHAAARWAQLGAPVLPVEPLGRRSTAMASQLWGHGDLLRTPRLEAALAAGEVIARVHEAGQATPQEHGRAVAPADVSGAADAVHRLVPALGSRVQALAEALTPGVRRSEAETGTHTELHGDLSPDQILVGDGEIRIIDLDRAGRGPAARDIGSWLAACRRQDLPELAEGFLQGYRHAGSRHARHALRVGELAAWEAYAQLAAAVEPFRRREHDWPETIARRVRLAEEALER
;
A
#
# COMPACT_ATOMS: atom_id res chain seq x y z
N MET A 1 -23.24 12.92 31.56
CA MET A 1 -22.87 11.50 31.47
C MET A 1 -21.66 11.40 30.56
N THR A 2 -20.48 11.32 31.15
CA THR A 2 -19.19 11.24 30.46
C THR A 2 -19.07 9.87 29.79
N ALA A 3 -19.34 9.81 28.49
CA ALA A 3 -18.94 8.67 27.67
C ALA A 3 -17.41 8.60 27.71
N GLY A 4 -16.86 7.68 28.50
CA GLY A 4 -15.43 7.43 28.57
C GLY A 4 -14.91 7.16 27.16
N LEU A 5 -13.90 7.92 26.74
CA LEU A 5 -13.19 7.69 25.48
C LEU A 5 -12.53 6.31 25.58
N LEU A 6 -13.13 5.32 24.92
CA LEU A 6 -12.52 4.00 24.77
C LEU A 6 -11.13 4.16 24.16
N SER A 7 -10.17 3.38 24.67
CA SER A 7 -8.83 3.33 24.09
C SER A 7 -8.90 2.89 22.62
N HIS A 8 -7.86 3.21 21.85
CA HIS A 8 -7.75 2.81 20.44
C HIS A 8 -7.95 1.31 20.24
N ASP A 9 -7.39 0.50 21.13
CA ASP A 9 -7.45 -0.95 21.08
C ASP A 9 -8.83 -1.48 21.48
N GLU A 10 -9.53 -0.85 22.42
CA GLU A 10 -10.90 -1.22 22.77
C GLU A 10 -11.89 -1.03 21.61
N ARG A 11 -11.74 0.04 20.82
CA ARG A 11 -12.56 0.26 19.61
C ARG A 11 -12.29 -0.81 18.56
N LEU A 12 -11.02 -1.17 18.42
CA LEU A 12 -10.53 -2.19 17.51
C LEU A 12 -11.06 -3.60 17.85
N VAL A 13 -11.04 -3.95 19.13
CA VAL A 13 -11.59 -5.21 19.63
C VAL A 13 -13.08 -5.31 19.34
N ARG A 14 -13.83 -4.22 19.58
CA ARG A 14 -15.26 -4.15 19.25
C ARG A 14 -15.51 -4.29 17.75
N LEU A 15 -14.72 -3.60 16.91
CA LEU A 15 -14.83 -3.70 15.45
C LEU A 15 -14.49 -5.10 14.93
N ALA A 16 -13.49 -5.75 15.52
CA ALA A 16 -13.15 -7.12 15.16
C ALA A 16 -14.33 -8.06 15.49
N GLY A 17 -14.96 -7.86 16.65
CA GLY A 17 -16.07 -8.69 17.10
C GLY A 17 -15.68 -10.15 17.29
N LEU A 18 -14.42 -10.40 17.68
CA LEU A 18 -13.83 -11.74 17.81
C LEU A 18 -13.17 -11.91 19.19
N PRO A 19 -13.27 -13.11 19.79
CA PRO A 19 -12.41 -13.52 20.89
C PRO A 19 -10.92 -13.36 20.55
N PHE A 20 -10.07 -13.18 21.55
CA PHE A 20 -8.62 -12.99 21.41
C PHE A 20 -8.19 -11.75 20.62
N ALA A 21 -9.13 -10.91 20.15
CA ALA A 21 -8.77 -9.70 19.43
C ALA A 21 -7.92 -8.74 20.28
N ALA A 22 -8.25 -8.62 21.57
CA ALA A 22 -7.49 -7.78 22.50
C ALA A 22 -6.04 -8.26 22.61
N GLU A 23 -5.85 -9.58 22.71
CA GLU A 23 -4.52 -10.17 22.84
C GLU A 23 -3.64 -10.00 21.60
N LEU A 24 -4.24 -9.94 20.40
CA LEU A 24 -3.48 -9.75 19.16
C LEU A 24 -3.08 -8.30 18.94
N LEU A 25 -3.78 -7.37 19.58
CA LEU A 25 -3.59 -5.94 19.41
C LEU A 25 -2.74 -5.34 20.51
N ASP A 26 -2.68 -5.98 21.68
CA ASP A 26 -1.78 -5.62 22.76
C ASP A 26 -0.41 -6.30 22.58
N ASP A 27 0.66 -5.51 22.52
CA ASP A 27 2.01 -6.02 22.25
C ASP A 27 2.51 -6.95 23.37
N ALA A 28 2.12 -6.71 24.62
CA ALA A 28 2.54 -7.54 25.76
C ALA A 28 1.82 -8.91 25.74
N ALA A 29 0.51 -8.92 25.55
CA ALA A 29 -0.28 -10.13 25.41
C ALA A 29 0.12 -10.93 24.16
N LEU A 30 0.40 -10.26 23.04
CA LEU A 30 0.92 -10.90 21.84
C LEU A 30 2.29 -11.53 22.11
N SER A 31 3.17 -10.83 22.82
CA SER A 31 4.49 -11.34 23.20
C SER A 31 4.41 -12.58 24.09
N GLU A 32 3.53 -12.56 25.10
CA GLU A 32 3.25 -13.72 25.96
C GLU A 32 2.76 -14.90 25.13
N ARG A 33 1.78 -14.66 24.26
CA ARG A 33 1.18 -15.68 23.40
C ARG A 33 2.22 -16.31 22.46
N LEU A 34 3.12 -15.52 21.90
CA LEU A 34 4.18 -16.00 21.01
C LEU A 34 5.39 -16.58 21.78
N GLY A 35 5.50 -16.32 23.07
CA GLY A 35 6.62 -16.73 23.92
C GLY A 35 7.92 -15.98 23.60
N ARG A 36 7.83 -14.76 23.05
CA ARG A 36 8.97 -13.89 22.77
C ARG A 36 8.52 -12.42 22.66
N PRO A 37 9.40 -11.44 22.94
CA PRO A 37 9.09 -10.03 22.77
C PRO A 37 8.82 -9.69 21.29
N VAL A 38 7.61 -9.21 20.99
CA VAL A 38 7.22 -8.73 19.67
C VAL A 38 6.37 -7.47 19.74
N ARG A 39 6.26 -6.78 18.61
CA ARG A 39 5.33 -5.67 18.40
C ARG A 39 4.49 -5.90 17.15
N ALA A 40 3.20 -5.61 17.23
CA ALA A 40 2.30 -5.61 16.09
C ALA A 40 2.50 -4.34 15.25
N VAL A 41 2.69 -4.50 13.93
CA VAL A 41 2.98 -3.38 13.01
C VAL A 41 2.01 -3.23 11.87
N TYR A 42 1.18 -4.24 11.63
CA TYR A 42 0.14 -4.12 10.63
C TYR A 42 -1.07 -4.92 11.04
N VAL A 43 -2.26 -4.35 10.89
CA VAL A 43 -3.52 -5.01 11.20
C VAL A 43 -4.44 -5.09 9.99
N ARG A 44 -5.09 -6.25 9.85
CA ARG A 44 -6.15 -6.48 8.89
C ARG A 44 -7.37 -7.05 9.59
N VAL A 45 -8.44 -6.26 9.63
CA VAL A 45 -9.72 -6.65 10.22
C VAL A 45 -10.75 -6.96 9.12
N LYS A 46 -11.48 -8.05 9.30
CA LYS A 46 -12.78 -8.30 8.67
C LYS A 46 -13.74 -8.61 9.80
N GLU A 47 -14.65 -7.68 10.07
CA GLU A 47 -15.63 -7.73 11.16
C GLU A 47 -16.32 -9.10 11.24
N GLY A 48 -16.30 -9.68 12.45
CA GLY A 48 -16.87 -10.98 12.78
C GLY A 48 -16.27 -12.17 12.05
N ARG A 49 -15.22 -11.98 11.23
CA ARG A 49 -14.70 -13.02 10.32
C ARG A 49 -13.23 -13.34 10.54
N SER A 50 -12.38 -12.33 10.64
CA SER A 50 -10.96 -12.53 10.89
C SER A 50 -10.25 -11.26 11.35
N LEU A 51 -9.32 -11.42 12.29
CA LEU A 51 -8.29 -10.45 12.63
C LEU A 51 -6.93 -11.06 12.27
N VAL A 52 -6.09 -10.33 11.53
CA VAL A 52 -4.73 -10.76 11.22
C VAL A 52 -3.78 -9.63 11.55
N VAL A 53 -2.72 -9.92 12.29
CA VAL A 53 -1.64 -8.98 12.59
C VAL A 53 -0.32 -9.45 11.99
N ALA A 54 0.48 -8.53 11.47
CA ALA A 54 1.91 -8.73 11.25
C ALA A 54 2.66 -8.24 12.48
N TRP A 55 3.73 -8.93 12.85
CA TRP A 55 4.57 -8.55 14.00
C TRP A 55 6.06 -8.64 13.66
N HIS A 56 6.89 -7.89 14.39
CA HIS A 56 8.35 -8.01 14.39
C HIS A 56 8.88 -8.27 15.81
N PRO A 57 10.09 -8.86 15.97
CA PRO A 57 10.76 -8.88 17.26
C PRO A 57 10.93 -7.47 17.83
N SER A 58 10.75 -7.30 19.15
CA SER A 58 10.83 -5.96 19.79
C SER A 58 12.23 -5.35 19.75
N ASP A 59 13.26 -6.18 19.63
CA ASP A 59 14.67 -5.76 19.59
C ASP A 59 15.07 -5.17 18.23
N CYS A 60 14.18 -5.26 17.23
CA CYS A 60 14.31 -4.54 15.97
C CYS A 60 13.88 -3.08 16.22
N GLY A 61 14.79 -2.13 16.02
CA GLY A 61 14.58 -0.70 16.34
C GLY A 61 13.25 -0.11 15.84
N GLU A 62 12.80 0.97 16.49
CA GLU A 62 11.45 1.58 16.38
C GLU A 62 11.02 2.06 14.99
N SER A 63 11.86 1.97 13.95
CA SER A 63 11.46 2.27 12.58
C SER A 63 10.58 1.15 12.02
N GLY A 64 9.28 1.20 12.34
CA GLY A 64 8.21 0.41 11.71
C GLY A 64 8.01 0.69 10.21
N GLU A 65 8.88 1.47 9.59
CA GLU A 65 9.08 1.51 8.15
C GLU A 65 10.45 0.91 7.85
N TYR A 66 10.48 -0.10 6.98
CA TYR A 66 11.69 -0.77 6.49
C TYR A 66 12.55 0.23 5.70
N GLY A 67 13.22 1.11 6.45
CA GLY A 67 13.95 2.23 5.94
C GLY A 67 15.45 2.03 6.06
N ASP A 68 16.00 1.32 5.08
CA ASP A 68 17.42 1.26 4.68
C ASP A 68 18.50 0.77 5.68
N GLY A 69 19.46 0.02 5.14
CA GLY A 69 20.85 0.40 5.33
C GLY A 69 21.71 -0.13 6.46
N ASP A 70 21.30 -1.06 7.33
CA ASP A 70 22.27 -1.77 8.19
C ASP A 70 22.60 -3.17 7.64
N PRO A 71 23.82 -3.41 7.11
CA PRO A 71 24.28 -4.73 6.69
C PRO A 71 24.40 -5.74 7.84
N GLY A 72 24.32 -5.29 9.10
CA GLY A 72 24.63 -6.10 10.28
C GLY A 72 23.46 -6.83 10.96
N VAL A 73 22.21 -6.42 10.72
CA VAL A 73 21.06 -7.05 11.39
C VAL A 73 20.44 -8.09 10.47
N SER A 74 20.81 -9.35 10.67
CA SER A 74 20.04 -10.49 10.16
C SER A 74 18.58 -10.27 10.55
N ALA A 75 17.74 -9.94 9.56
CA ALA A 75 16.32 -9.78 9.76
C ALA A 75 15.77 -11.12 10.26
N GLN A 76 15.71 -11.31 11.58
CA GLN A 76 14.89 -12.36 12.14
C GLN A 76 13.48 -12.06 11.69
N ALA A 77 13.03 -12.85 10.71
CA ALA A 77 11.80 -12.60 10.00
C ALA A 77 10.68 -12.46 11.04
N GLY A 78 9.98 -11.32 10.97
CA GLY A 78 8.71 -11.17 11.65
C GLY A 78 7.75 -12.29 11.25
N GLY A 79 6.51 -12.18 11.70
CA GLY A 79 5.51 -13.17 11.36
C GLY A 79 4.13 -12.61 11.40
N TRP A 80 3.20 -13.54 11.51
CA TRP A 80 1.78 -13.22 11.59
C TRP A 80 1.15 -13.94 12.76
N ALA A 81 0.09 -13.34 13.29
CA ALA A 81 -0.87 -13.99 14.16
C ALA A 81 -2.28 -13.69 13.65
N ALA A 82 -3.20 -14.63 13.81
CA ALA A 82 -4.56 -14.45 13.31
C ALA A 82 -5.59 -15.14 14.19
N VAL A 83 -6.73 -14.48 14.35
CA VAL A 83 -7.98 -15.08 14.81
C VAL A 83 -8.89 -15.29 13.60
N LEU A 84 -9.40 -16.51 13.44
CA LEU A 84 -10.32 -16.88 12.36
C LEU A 84 -11.62 -17.41 12.97
N ALA A 85 -12.77 -16.87 12.56
CA ALA A 85 -14.07 -17.43 12.97
C ALA A 85 -14.47 -18.69 12.17
N ASP A 86 -13.88 -18.85 10.98
CA ASP A 86 -14.32 -19.80 9.96
C ASP A 86 -13.46 -21.09 10.01
N PRO A 87 -14.09 -22.27 10.25
CA PRO A 87 -13.37 -23.55 10.35
C PRO A 87 -12.72 -24.00 9.04
N ASP A 88 -13.29 -23.64 7.88
CA ASP A 88 -12.69 -23.95 6.59
C ASP A 88 -11.44 -23.11 6.35
N LYS A 89 -11.45 -21.84 6.75
CA LYS A 89 -10.23 -21.01 6.68
C LYS A 89 -9.13 -21.54 7.58
N TYR A 90 -9.47 -21.99 8.79
CA TYR A 90 -8.53 -22.65 9.70
C TYR A 90 -7.91 -23.90 9.05
N ARG A 91 -8.74 -24.85 8.59
CA ARG A 91 -8.25 -26.09 7.93
C ARG A 91 -7.42 -25.81 6.69
N ASN A 92 -7.82 -24.83 5.88
CA ASN A 92 -7.10 -24.46 4.67
C ASN A 92 -5.74 -23.81 4.98
N ALA A 93 -5.63 -23.01 6.05
CA ALA A 93 -4.37 -22.44 6.49
C ALA A 93 -3.35 -23.54 6.83
N LEU A 94 -3.73 -24.50 7.69
CA LEU A 94 -2.88 -25.62 8.07
C LEU A 94 -2.47 -26.47 6.86
N ARG A 95 -3.43 -26.80 5.99
CA ARG A 95 -3.19 -27.62 4.78
C ARG A 95 -2.19 -26.95 3.82
N ARG A 96 -2.28 -25.62 3.64
CA ARG A 96 -1.40 -24.88 2.73
C ARG A 96 0.02 -24.77 3.27
N ALA A 97 0.17 -24.50 4.57
CA ALA A 97 1.48 -24.50 5.21
C ALA A 97 2.15 -25.89 5.12
N ALA A 98 1.43 -26.96 5.46
CA ALA A 98 1.96 -28.33 5.38
C ALA A 98 2.42 -28.70 3.96
N ARG A 99 1.67 -28.32 2.92
CA ARG A 99 2.05 -28.53 1.50
C ARG A 99 3.28 -27.75 1.05
N ALA A 100 3.67 -26.72 1.80
CA ALA A 100 4.89 -25.95 1.59
C ALA A 100 6.03 -26.39 2.54
N GLY A 101 5.83 -27.47 3.31
CA GLY A 101 6.78 -27.94 4.32
C GLY A 101 6.88 -27.02 5.54
N GLN A 102 5.87 -26.18 5.78
CA GLN A 102 5.82 -25.20 6.86
C GLN A 102 4.86 -25.65 7.96
N GLN A 103 5.13 -25.23 9.19
CA GLN A 103 4.28 -25.48 10.35
C GLN A 103 3.66 -24.17 10.83
N ILE A 104 2.39 -24.23 11.24
CA ILE A 104 1.66 -23.15 11.89
C ILE A 104 1.47 -23.56 13.34
N ARG A 105 1.76 -22.65 14.28
CA ARG A 105 1.44 -22.83 15.69
C ARG A 105 -0.04 -22.55 15.90
N VAL A 106 -0.77 -23.55 16.38
CA VAL A 106 -2.17 -23.44 16.81
C VAL A 106 -2.16 -23.16 18.30
N HIS A 107 -2.83 -22.09 18.71
CA HIS A 107 -3.00 -21.75 20.12
C HIS A 107 -4.40 -22.13 20.60
N GLU A 108 -5.41 -22.00 19.73
CA GLU A 108 -6.81 -22.35 20.03
C GLU A 108 -7.44 -23.06 18.81
N ASP A 109 -8.02 -24.25 19.03
CA ASP A 109 -8.61 -25.10 17.99
C ASP A 109 -10.10 -25.44 18.21
N SER A 110 -10.68 -24.97 19.32
CA SER A 110 -12.09 -25.15 19.67
C SER A 110 -13.02 -24.11 19.04
N GLY A 111 -12.45 -23.08 18.42
CA GLY A 111 -13.16 -22.04 17.68
C GLY A 111 -13.71 -20.93 18.58
N PRO A 112 -13.50 -19.63 18.24
CA PRO A 112 -12.68 -19.07 17.16
C PRO A 112 -11.20 -19.46 17.22
N TYR A 113 -10.58 -19.66 16.06
CA TYR A 113 -9.27 -20.29 15.92
C TYR A 113 -8.14 -19.28 16.01
N LEU A 114 -7.20 -19.49 16.94
CA LEU A 114 -6.02 -18.64 17.10
C LEU A 114 -4.77 -19.33 16.56
N LEU A 115 -4.12 -18.68 15.60
CA LEU A 115 -2.97 -19.19 14.86
C LEU A 115 -1.81 -18.20 14.85
N SER A 116 -0.59 -18.69 14.73
CA SER A 116 0.58 -17.86 14.43
C SER A 116 1.64 -18.61 13.65
N GLY A 117 2.52 -17.88 12.98
CA GLY A 117 3.72 -18.45 12.41
C GLY A 117 4.64 -17.41 11.76
N PRO A 118 5.83 -17.83 11.30
CA PRO A 118 6.73 -16.96 10.54
C PRO A 118 6.12 -16.59 9.18
N VAL A 119 6.64 -15.56 8.51
CA VAL A 119 6.24 -15.18 7.14
C VAL A 119 6.21 -16.37 6.18
N ALA A 120 7.18 -17.29 6.29
CA ALA A 120 7.25 -18.50 5.47
C ALA A 120 5.99 -19.39 5.55
N SER A 121 5.29 -19.36 6.69
CA SER A 121 4.09 -20.15 6.95
C SER A 121 2.78 -19.41 6.64
N ASP A 122 2.85 -18.19 6.10
CA ASP A 122 1.66 -17.39 5.79
C ASP A 122 0.65 -18.18 4.93
N PRO A 123 -0.65 -18.23 5.30
CA PRO A 123 -1.63 -19.07 4.64
C PRO A 123 -1.85 -18.81 3.15
N GLU A 124 -1.47 -17.63 2.63
CA GLU A 124 -1.59 -17.30 1.21
C GLU A 124 -0.21 -17.16 0.53
N LEU A 125 0.89 -16.98 1.28
CA LEU A 125 2.23 -16.80 0.71
C LEU A 125 3.14 -18.04 0.83
N ALA A 126 2.84 -18.99 1.72
CA ALA A 126 3.69 -20.17 1.94
C ALA A 126 3.96 -20.96 0.66
N ARG A 127 2.93 -21.13 -0.19
CA ARG A 127 3.10 -21.84 -1.46
C ARG A 127 3.91 -21.03 -2.49
N PRO A 128 3.60 -19.75 -2.77
CA PRO A 128 4.47 -18.89 -3.59
C PRO A 128 5.94 -18.87 -3.14
N LEU A 129 6.18 -18.78 -1.83
CA LEU A 129 7.53 -18.79 -1.25
C LEU A 129 8.23 -20.12 -1.48
N HIS A 130 7.55 -21.24 -1.25
CA HIS A 130 8.09 -22.57 -1.51
C HIS A 130 8.40 -22.80 -2.99
N ASP A 131 7.51 -22.39 -3.89
CA ASP A 131 7.68 -22.56 -5.35
C ASP A 131 8.85 -21.75 -5.92
N LEU A 132 9.34 -20.72 -5.22
CA LEU A 132 10.54 -19.97 -5.60
C LEU A 132 11.84 -20.76 -5.36
N GLY A 133 11.85 -21.72 -4.42
CA GLY A 133 13.05 -22.46 -4.06
C GLY A 133 14.17 -21.65 -3.41
N LEU A 134 13.92 -20.37 -3.07
CA LEU A 134 14.87 -19.52 -2.34
C LEU A 134 14.66 -19.68 -0.83
N PRO A 135 15.74 -19.81 -0.04
CA PRO A 135 15.62 -19.83 1.41
C PRO A 135 15.16 -18.46 1.90
N VAL A 136 14.09 -18.42 2.71
CA VAL A 136 13.55 -17.18 3.29
C VAL A 136 14.60 -16.44 4.13
N THR A 137 15.59 -17.15 4.67
CA THR A 137 16.74 -16.57 5.39
C THR A 137 17.65 -15.71 4.52
N GLY A 138 17.63 -15.89 3.19
CA GLY A 138 18.34 -15.05 2.23
C GLY A 138 17.55 -13.82 1.77
N LEU A 139 16.40 -13.56 2.38
CA LEU A 139 15.53 -12.44 2.05
C LEU A 139 15.45 -11.48 3.23
N ARG A 140 15.76 -10.20 3.00
CA ARG A 140 15.52 -9.09 3.93
C ARG A 140 14.15 -8.49 3.61
N PRO A 141 13.12 -8.67 4.46
CA PRO A 141 11.81 -8.06 4.21
C PRO A 141 11.93 -6.53 4.10
N LEU A 142 11.25 -5.95 3.12
CA LEU A 142 11.05 -4.50 2.95
C LEU A 142 9.59 -4.12 3.20
N ARG A 143 8.64 -5.03 2.96
CA ARG A 143 7.23 -4.82 3.31
C ARG A 143 6.51 -6.15 3.42
N TYR A 144 5.79 -6.36 4.52
CA TYR A 144 4.96 -7.54 4.68
C TYR A 144 3.49 -7.15 4.91
N ASN A 145 2.61 -7.58 4.01
CA ASN A 145 1.17 -7.48 4.15
C ASN A 145 0.59 -8.89 4.25
N PRO A 146 0.29 -9.36 5.47
CA PRO A 146 -0.16 -10.72 5.71
C PRO A 146 -1.26 -11.16 4.76
N ARG A 147 -1.12 -12.38 4.25
CA ARG A 147 -2.05 -13.03 3.33
C ARG A 147 -2.21 -12.32 1.99
N ARG A 148 -1.36 -11.36 1.66
CA ARG A 148 -1.45 -10.58 0.41
C ARG A 148 -0.12 -10.56 -0.33
N ARG A 149 0.94 -10.02 0.28
CA ARG A 149 2.24 -9.88 -0.37
C ARG A 149 3.39 -9.72 0.61
N LEU A 150 4.56 -10.15 0.18
CA LEU A 150 5.87 -9.85 0.74
C LEU A 150 6.69 -9.11 -0.33
N VAL A 151 7.32 -8.00 0.04
CA VAL A 151 8.39 -7.36 -0.72
C VAL A 151 9.67 -7.55 0.09
N ALA A 152 10.73 -8.05 -0.53
CA ALA A 152 11.99 -8.32 0.15
C ALA A 152 13.18 -8.06 -0.79
N ALA A 153 14.28 -7.56 -0.24
CA ALA A 153 15.56 -7.52 -0.94
C ALA A 153 16.29 -8.86 -0.75
N GLU A 154 16.95 -9.35 -1.79
CA GLU A 154 17.91 -10.45 -1.64
C GLU A 154 19.13 -9.96 -0.86
N THR A 155 19.63 -10.77 0.08
CA THR A 155 20.87 -10.44 0.80
C THR A 155 22.08 -10.66 -0.12
N PRO A 156 23.21 -9.96 0.10
CA PRO A 156 24.42 -10.11 -0.71
C PRO A 156 24.91 -11.56 -0.83
N GLU A 157 24.74 -12.37 0.23
CA GLU A 157 25.12 -13.79 0.28
C GLU A 157 24.22 -14.67 -0.62
N ALA A 158 22.96 -14.27 -0.81
CA ALA A 158 22.00 -14.95 -1.67
C ALA A 158 22.01 -14.42 -3.12
N ALA A 159 22.53 -13.20 -3.32
CA ALA A 159 22.33 -12.44 -4.55
C ALA A 159 22.94 -13.11 -5.78
N GLY A 160 24.13 -13.74 -5.71
CA GLY A 160 24.77 -14.42 -6.86
C GLY A 160 24.96 -13.57 -8.13
N HIS A 161 24.58 -12.30 -8.09
CA HIS A 161 24.53 -11.31 -9.17
C HIS A 161 25.22 -10.03 -8.67
N ALA A 162 25.85 -9.28 -9.59
CA ALA A 162 26.61 -8.08 -9.26
C ALA A 162 25.77 -6.92 -8.66
N HIS A 163 24.43 -6.98 -8.82
CA HIS A 163 23.48 -5.99 -8.31
C HIS A 163 22.37 -6.74 -7.57
N GLY A 164 22.05 -6.32 -6.33
CA GLY A 164 20.96 -6.94 -5.56
C GLY A 164 19.61 -6.84 -6.26
N ARG A 165 18.66 -7.69 -5.89
CA ARG A 165 17.28 -7.67 -6.43
C ARG A 165 16.25 -7.43 -5.34
N VAL A 166 15.13 -6.83 -5.74
CA VAL A 166 13.90 -6.75 -4.95
C VAL A 166 12.91 -7.77 -5.50
N LEU A 167 12.45 -8.65 -4.64
CA LEU A 167 11.43 -9.65 -4.90
C LEU A 167 10.09 -9.19 -4.35
N ARG A 168 9.07 -9.18 -5.21
CA ARG A 168 7.66 -9.03 -4.83
C ARG A 168 6.95 -10.37 -4.97
N ILE A 169 6.47 -10.91 -3.86
CA ILE A 169 5.85 -12.23 -3.77
C ILE A 169 4.41 -12.05 -3.31
N ALA A 170 3.46 -12.45 -4.12
CA ALA A 170 2.04 -12.21 -3.91
C ALA A 170 1.23 -13.51 -3.78
N ALA A 171 0.10 -13.41 -3.09
CA ALA A 171 -0.85 -14.51 -2.91
C ALA A 171 -1.52 -14.96 -4.23
N ARG A 172 -1.48 -14.11 -5.27
CA ARG A 172 -2.12 -14.35 -6.57
C ARG A 172 -1.15 -13.96 -7.68
N PRO A 173 -1.32 -14.51 -8.90
CA PRO A 173 -0.53 -14.10 -10.05
C PRO A 173 -0.64 -12.58 -10.30
N GLU A 174 0.48 -11.90 -10.53
CA GLU A 174 0.56 -10.47 -10.80
C GLU A 174 1.08 -10.17 -12.22
N THR A 175 0.72 -11.00 -13.22
CA THR A 175 1.14 -10.82 -14.63
C THR A 175 0.88 -9.43 -15.18
N HIS A 176 -0.16 -8.75 -14.68
CA HIS A 176 -0.45 -7.36 -15.01
C HIS A 176 0.71 -6.39 -14.71
N LEU A 177 1.55 -6.67 -13.70
CA LEU A 177 2.71 -5.82 -13.37
C LEU A 177 3.73 -5.81 -14.50
N VAL A 178 4.02 -6.97 -15.10
CA VAL A 178 4.96 -7.09 -16.21
C VAL A 178 4.44 -6.31 -17.41
N HIS A 179 3.15 -6.43 -17.71
CA HIS A 179 2.51 -5.69 -18.80
C HIS A 179 2.48 -4.18 -18.54
N ALA A 180 2.16 -3.77 -17.31
CA ALA A 180 2.13 -2.36 -16.93
C ALA A 180 3.52 -1.72 -17.02
N ALA A 181 4.55 -2.40 -16.49
CA ALA A 181 5.94 -1.94 -16.58
C ALA A 181 6.41 -1.84 -18.05
N ALA A 182 6.18 -2.88 -18.86
CA ALA A 182 6.54 -2.84 -20.28
C ALA A 182 5.82 -1.70 -21.03
N ARG A 183 4.54 -1.47 -20.73
CA ARG A 183 3.77 -0.39 -21.34
C ARG A 183 4.25 0.98 -20.91
N TRP A 184 4.51 1.19 -19.63
CA TRP A 184 5.05 2.45 -19.13
C TRP A 184 6.43 2.75 -19.71
N ALA A 185 7.28 1.74 -19.86
CA ALA A 185 8.56 1.88 -20.56
C ALA A 185 8.37 2.30 -22.04
N GLN A 186 7.41 1.70 -22.75
CA GLN A 186 7.08 2.08 -24.13
C GLN A 186 6.56 3.52 -24.24
N LEU A 187 5.88 4.02 -23.20
CA LEU A 187 5.44 5.42 -23.10
C LEU A 187 6.56 6.37 -22.64
N GLY A 188 7.79 5.88 -22.49
CA GLY A 188 8.96 6.68 -22.13
C GLY A 188 9.16 6.92 -20.64
N ALA A 189 8.44 6.20 -19.76
CA ALA A 189 8.67 6.26 -18.33
C ALA A 189 9.95 5.49 -17.93
N PRO A 190 10.80 6.04 -17.04
CA PRO A 190 11.95 5.33 -16.51
C PRO A 190 11.46 4.36 -15.41
N VAL A 191 11.03 3.17 -15.82
CA VAL A 191 10.60 2.09 -14.92
C VAL A 191 11.70 1.04 -14.78
N LEU A 192 11.68 0.27 -13.70
CA LEU A 192 12.53 -0.89 -13.57
C LEU A 192 11.95 -2.07 -14.38
N PRO A 193 12.78 -2.82 -15.14
CA PRO A 193 12.34 -4.10 -15.71
C PRO A 193 11.82 -5.04 -14.63
N VAL A 194 10.68 -5.69 -14.92
CA VAL A 194 10.03 -6.64 -14.01
C VAL A 194 10.07 -8.03 -14.64
N GLU A 195 10.73 -8.96 -13.96
CA GLU A 195 10.90 -10.33 -14.43
C GLU A 195 10.05 -11.28 -13.58
N PRO A 196 9.19 -12.10 -14.19
CA PRO A 196 8.45 -13.12 -13.45
C PRO A 196 9.39 -14.21 -12.96
N LEU A 197 9.26 -14.58 -11.69
CA LEU A 197 9.97 -15.70 -11.08
C LEU A 197 9.05 -16.89 -10.80
N GLY A 198 9.59 -18.09 -11.01
CA GLY A 198 8.86 -19.33 -10.85
C GLY A 198 7.76 -19.53 -11.91
N ARG A 199 6.94 -20.57 -11.73
CA ARG A 199 5.98 -21.02 -12.77
C ARG A 199 4.60 -20.37 -12.71
N ARG A 200 4.28 -19.69 -11.60
CA ARG A 200 2.91 -19.22 -11.30
C ARG A 200 2.71 -17.72 -11.47
N SER A 201 3.76 -16.98 -11.86
CA SER A 201 3.74 -15.51 -11.92
C SER A 201 3.28 -14.86 -10.60
N THR A 202 3.50 -15.54 -9.47
CA THR A 202 3.20 -15.05 -8.11
C THR A 202 4.40 -14.34 -7.48
N ALA A 203 5.54 -14.36 -8.15
CA ALA A 203 6.75 -13.67 -7.73
C ALA A 203 7.31 -12.89 -8.90
N MET A 204 7.78 -11.68 -8.61
CA MET A 204 8.38 -10.76 -9.57
C MET A 204 9.72 -10.28 -9.01
N ALA A 205 10.73 -10.19 -9.85
CA ALA A 205 12.01 -9.59 -9.53
C ALA A 205 12.19 -8.27 -10.28
N SER A 206 12.83 -7.33 -9.59
CA SER A 206 13.33 -6.08 -10.18
C SER A 206 14.68 -5.78 -9.57
N GLN A 207 15.49 -4.96 -10.26
CA GLN A 207 16.78 -4.53 -9.73
C GLN A 207 16.58 -3.71 -8.44
N LEU A 208 17.42 -3.94 -7.43
CA LEU A 208 17.56 -3.00 -6.32
C LEU A 208 18.27 -1.75 -6.85
N TRP A 209 17.58 -0.61 -6.84
CA TRP A 209 18.03 0.60 -7.53
C TRP A 209 17.89 1.84 -6.64
N GLY A 210 18.83 2.77 -6.81
CA GLY A 210 18.85 4.04 -6.09
C GLY A 210 19.27 3.90 -4.63
N HIS A 211 19.17 4.99 -3.89
CA HIS A 211 19.52 5.08 -2.47
C HIS A 211 18.29 5.40 -1.60
N GLY A 212 17.08 5.16 -2.12
CA GLY A 212 15.82 5.44 -1.44
C GLY A 212 14.73 5.98 -2.37
N ASP A 213 13.62 6.36 -1.77
CA ASP A 213 12.49 6.99 -2.44
C ASP A 213 12.41 8.50 -2.14
N LEU A 214 11.64 9.21 -2.96
CA LEU A 214 11.50 10.66 -2.91
C LEU A 214 10.70 11.14 -1.68
N LEU A 215 9.89 10.28 -1.04
CA LEU A 215 9.25 10.65 0.21
C LEU A 215 10.28 10.75 1.35
N ARG A 216 11.21 9.79 1.42
CA ARG A 216 12.24 9.74 2.48
C ARG A 216 13.42 10.65 2.21
N THR A 217 13.74 10.90 0.94
CA THR A 217 14.78 11.85 0.52
C THR A 217 14.18 12.91 -0.42
N PRO A 218 13.42 13.89 0.11
CA PRO A 218 12.83 14.94 -0.70
C PRO A 218 13.88 15.70 -1.52
N ARG A 219 13.69 15.76 -2.83
CA ARG A 219 14.51 16.55 -3.75
C ARG A 219 13.62 17.23 -4.79
N LEU A 220 13.74 18.54 -4.88
CA LEU A 220 12.90 19.35 -5.77
C LEU A 220 13.10 18.95 -7.24
N GLU A 221 14.33 18.70 -7.64
CA GLU A 221 14.71 18.30 -9.00
C GLU A 221 14.08 16.96 -9.38
N ALA A 222 14.01 16.01 -8.43
CA ALA A 222 13.36 14.72 -8.65
C ALA A 222 11.83 14.85 -8.74
N ALA A 223 11.22 15.76 -7.95
CA ALA A 223 9.79 16.05 -8.08
C ALA A 223 9.46 16.72 -9.44
N LEU A 224 10.28 17.67 -9.88
CA LEU A 224 10.20 18.27 -11.22
C LEU A 224 10.28 17.19 -12.30
N ALA A 225 11.31 16.34 -12.25
CA ALA A 225 11.48 15.24 -13.21
C ALA A 225 10.29 14.25 -13.19
N ALA A 226 9.75 13.94 -12.02
CA ALA A 226 8.57 13.08 -11.89
C ALA A 226 7.35 13.72 -12.55
N GLY A 227 7.10 15.02 -12.31
CA GLY A 227 6.03 15.77 -12.97
C GLY A 227 6.15 15.75 -14.49
N GLU A 228 7.35 15.97 -15.01
CA GLU A 228 7.60 15.93 -16.45
C GLU A 228 7.37 14.56 -17.07
N VAL A 229 7.85 13.49 -16.42
CA VAL A 229 7.67 12.12 -16.88
C VAL A 229 6.18 11.76 -16.90
N ILE A 230 5.45 12.04 -15.82
CA ILE A 230 4.02 11.73 -15.72
C ILE A 230 3.22 12.52 -16.77
N ALA A 231 3.58 13.77 -17.08
CA ALA A 231 2.97 14.52 -18.17
C ALA A 231 3.18 13.85 -19.54
N ARG A 232 4.39 13.40 -19.84
CA ARG A 232 4.71 12.70 -21.10
C ARG A 232 3.96 11.37 -21.21
N VAL A 233 3.91 10.58 -20.13
CA VAL A 233 3.14 9.33 -20.09
C VAL A 233 1.65 9.61 -20.30
N HIS A 234 1.10 10.61 -19.63
CA HIS A 234 -0.30 11.02 -19.81
C HIS A 234 -0.58 11.50 -21.24
N GLU A 235 0.35 12.16 -21.90
CA GLU A 235 0.16 12.58 -23.29
C GLU A 235 0.20 11.39 -24.26
N ALA A 236 1.23 10.54 -24.15
CA ALA A 236 1.38 9.36 -24.99
C ALA A 236 0.23 8.33 -24.77
N GLY A 237 -0.26 8.21 -23.53
CA GLY A 237 -1.36 7.32 -23.17
C GLY A 237 -2.73 7.75 -23.70
N GLN A 238 -2.95 9.05 -23.94
CA GLN A 238 -4.17 9.56 -24.61
C GLN A 238 -4.17 9.24 -26.11
N ALA A 239 -3.00 9.31 -26.75
CA ALA A 239 -2.84 8.99 -28.17
C ALA A 239 -3.01 7.49 -28.47
N THR A 240 -2.95 6.63 -27.45
CA THR A 240 -3.11 5.18 -27.60
C THR A 240 -4.60 4.80 -27.66
N PRO A 241 -5.05 3.92 -28.60
CA PRO A 241 -6.46 3.56 -28.70
C PRO A 241 -7.00 2.94 -27.41
N GLN A 242 -8.26 3.26 -27.08
CA GLN A 242 -8.91 2.90 -25.81
C GLN A 242 -8.92 1.39 -25.50
N GLU A 243 -8.89 0.55 -26.54
CA GLU A 243 -8.88 -0.91 -26.44
C GLU A 243 -7.57 -1.48 -25.88
N HIS A 244 -6.48 -0.71 -25.88
CA HIS A 244 -5.14 -1.18 -25.51
C HIS A 244 -4.81 -1.05 -24.01
N GLY A 245 -5.80 -0.85 -23.13
CA GLY A 245 -5.56 -0.69 -21.70
C GLY A 245 -6.71 -1.10 -20.80
N ARG A 246 -6.37 -1.66 -19.63
CA ARG A 246 -7.34 -1.98 -18.59
C ARG A 246 -7.84 -0.68 -17.96
N ALA A 247 -9.15 -0.47 -17.90
CA ALA A 247 -9.72 0.64 -17.15
C ALA A 247 -9.37 0.52 -15.66
N VAL A 248 -8.98 1.64 -15.03
CA VAL A 248 -8.84 1.68 -13.57
C VAL A 248 -10.19 1.41 -12.91
N ALA A 249 -10.16 0.82 -11.71
CA ALA A 249 -11.39 0.65 -10.94
C ALA A 249 -11.98 2.05 -10.61
N PRO A 250 -13.31 2.24 -10.77
CA PRO A 250 -13.96 3.47 -10.38
C PRO A 250 -13.70 3.83 -8.92
N ALA A 251 -13.74 5.12 -8.61
CA ALA A 251 -13.60 5.61 -7.24
C ALA A 251 -14.74 5.09 -6.34
N ASP A 252 -14.38 4.44 -5.23
CA ASP A 252 -15.34 3.94 -4.23
C ASP A 252 -15.48 4.94 -3.09
N VAL A 253 -16.13 6.06 -3.39
CA VAL A 253 -16.32 7.18 -2.46
C VAL A 253 -17.11 6.74 -1.22
N SER A 254 -18.21 6.01 -1.42
CA SER A 254 -19.07 5.52 -0.33
C SER A 254 -18.31 4.53 0.54
N GLY A 255 -17.62 3.55 -0.07
CA GLY A 255 -16.86 2.57 0.70
C GLY A 255 -15.73 3.19 1.52
N ALA A 256 -15.08 4.24 1.01
CA ALA A 256 -14.06 4.99 1.74
C ALA A 256 -14.65 5.77 2.92
N ALA A 257 -15.77 6.47 2.73
CA ALA A 257 -16.49 7.17 3.80
C ALA A 257 -16.98 6.21 4.88
N ASP A 258 -17.60 5.09 4.48
CA ASP A 258 -18.08 4.05 5.39
C ASP A 258 -16.93 3.45 6.21
N ALA A 259 -15.76 3.27 5.61
CA ALA A 259 -14.58 2.77 6.30
C ALA A 259 -14.12 3.73 7.40
N VAL A 260 -14.13 5.03 7.15
CA VAL A 260 -13.83 6.04 8.17
C VAL A 260 -14.91 6.08 9.24
N HIS A 261 -16.19 6.10 8.86
CA HIS A 261 -17.30 6.13 9.81
C HIS A 261 -17.27 4.94 10.78
N ARG A 262 -16.99 3.73 10.29
CA ARG A 262 -16.87 2.53 11.14
C ARG A 262 -15.73 2.65 12.17
N LEU A 263 -14.61 3.26 11.79
CA LEU A 263 -13.42 3.37 12.66
C LEU A 263 -13.51 4.55 13.63
N VAL A 264 -14.08 5.67 13.18
CA VAL A 264 -14.24 6.89 13.97
C VAL A 264 -15.68 7.40 13.82
N PRO A 265 -16.64 6.81 14.55
CA PRO A 265 -18.07 7.16 14.41
C PRO A 265 -18.36 8.65 14.59
N ALA A 266 -17.57 9.34 15.42
CA ALA A 266 -17.66 10.79 15.63
C ALA A 266 -17.44 11.63 14.35
N LEU A 267 -16.80 11.07 13.32
CA LEU A 267 -16.62 11.72 12.01
C LEU A 267 -17.77 11.41 11.03
N GLY A 268 -18.77 10.60 11.41
CA GLY A 268 -19.79 10.07 10.52
C GLY A 268 -20.51 11.11 9.67
N SER A 269 -21.05 12.16 10.30
CA SER A 269 -21.75 13.24 9.58
C SER A 269 -20.82 13.99 8.63
N ARG A 270 -19.57 14.22 9.05
CA ARG A 270 -18.56 14.92 8.23
C ARG A 270 -18.15 14.11 7.01
N VAL A 271 -17.86 12.82 7.17
CA VAL A 271 -17.46 11.98 6.02
C VAL A 271 -18.63 11.70 5.07
N GLN A 272 -19.86 11.67 5.57
CA GLN A 272 -21.05 11.58 4.73
C GLN A 272 -21.23 12.85 3.89
N ALA A 273 -21.17 14.04 4.52
CA ALA A 273 -21.25 15.31 3.81
C ALA A 273 -20.11 15.47 2.78
N LEU A 274 -18.89 15.07 3.16
CA LEU A 274 -17.74 15.04 2.26
C LEU A 274 -17.99 14.12 1.06
N ALA A 275 -18.49 12.90 1.28
CA ALA A 275 -18.83 11.96 0.20
C ALA A 275 -19.88 12.52 -0.76
N GLU A 276 -20.92 13.17 -0.23
CA GLU A 276 -21.96 13.84 -1.01
C GLU A 276 -21.39 14.98 -1.87
N ALA A 277 -20.49 15.80 -1.30
CA ALA A 277 -19.85 16.92 -1.98
C ALA A 277 -18.89 16.47 -3.09
N LEU A 278 -18.10 15.41 -2.86
CA LEU A 278 -17.05 14.98 -3.79
C LEU A 278 -17.56 14.10 -4.95
N THR A 279 -18.64 13.34 -4.73
CA THR A 279 -19.17 12.36 -5.69
C THR A 279 -19.47 12.97 -7.07
N PRO A 280 -20.15 14.13 -7.21
CA PRO A 280 -20.43 14.71 -8.52
C PRO A 280 -19.16 15.06 -9.32
N GLY A 281 -18.14 15.60 -8.66
CA GLY A 281 -16.87 15.98 -9.31
C GLY A 281 -16.11 14.77 -9.82
N VAL A 282 -15.96 13.73 -8.98
CA VAL A 282 -15.30 12.48 -9.35
C VAL A 282 -16.04 11.78 -10.49
N ARG A 283 -17.37 11.62 -10.40
CA ARG A 283 -18.16 10.95 -11.45
C ARG A 283 -18.14 11.68 -12.78
N ARG A 284 -18.15 13.02 -12.76
CA ARG A 284 -18.01 13.83 -13.98
C ARG A 284 -16.67 13.55 -14.65
N SER A 285 -15.58 13.60 -13.87
CA SER A 285 -14.22 13.34 -14.37
C SER A 285 -14.08 11.92 -14.94
N GLU A 286 -14.67 10.90 -14.31
CA GLU A 286 -14.66 9.51 -14.83
C GLU A 286 -15.54 9.30 -16.08
N ALA A 287 -16.58 10.11 -16.26
CA ALA A 287 -17.47 10.01 -17.42
C ALA A 287 -16.88 10.65 -18.69
N GLU A 288 -15.91 11.56 -18.55
CA GLU A 288 -15.25 12.26 -19.67
C GLU A 288 -14.17 11.39 -20.34
N THR A 289 -14.57 10.21 -20.84
CA THR A 289 -13.69 9.16 -21.35
C THR A 289 -12.76 9.60 -22.50
N GLY A 290 -13.16 10.63 -23.26
CA GLY A 290 -12.34 11.23 -24.32
C GLY A 290 -11.05 11.89 -23.83
N THR A 291 -10.88 12.06 -22.52
CA THR A 291 -9.67 12.63 -21.88
C THR A 291 -8.86 11.58 -21.11
N HIS A 292 -9.31 10.32 -21.12
CA HIS A 292 -8.65 9.25 -20.37
C HIS A 292 -7.27 8.93 -20.94
N THR A 293 -6.33 8.71 -20.02
CA THR A 293 -4.95 8.38 -20.31
C THR A 293 -4.47 7.19 -19.48
N GLU A 294 -3.23 6.75 -19.71
CA GLU A 294 -2.55 5.80 -18.86
C GLU A 294 -2.17 6.45 -17.53
N LEU A 295 -2.66 5.85 -16.44
CA LEU A 295 -2.42 6.28 -15.07
C LEU A 295 -1.52 5.29 -14.35
N HIS A 296 -0.80 5.79 -13.36
CA HIS A 296 -0.14 5.04 -12.31
C HIS A 296 -1.20 4.40 -11.40
N GLY A 297 -2.24 5.17 -11.06
CA GLY A 297 -3.42 4.72 -10.30
C GLY A 297 -3.28 4.78 -8.78
N ASP A 298 -2.11 5.18 -8.26
CA ASP A 298 -1.83 5.36 -6.83
C ASP A 298 -0.62 6.27 -6.57
N LEU A 299 -0.38 7.23 -7.48
CA LEU A 299 0.86 8.00 -7.56
C LEU A 299 1.18 8.74 -6.24
N SER A 300 2.40 8.54 -5.72
CA SER A 300 2.91 9.23 -4.53
C SER A 300 4.46 9.30 -4.51
N PRO A 301 5.07 10.20 -3.70
CA PRO A 301 6.54 10.32 -3.66
C PRO A 301 7.28 9.03 -3.27
N ASP A 302 6.70 8.16 -2.45
CA ASP A 302 7.30 6.86 -2.08
C ASP A 302 7.38 5.85 -3.25
N GLN A 303 6.76 6.16 -4.38
CA GLN A 303 6.82 5.36 -5.61
C GLN A 303 7.84 5.89 -6.63
N ILE A 304 8.57 6.95 -6.28
CA ILE A 304 9.64 7.53 -7.08
C ILE A 304 10.96 7.21 -6.39
N LEU A 305 11.70 6.22 -6.91
CA LEU A 305 13.06 5.95 -6.46
C LEU A 305 13.99 7.05 -6.95
N VAL A 306 15.01 7.38 -6.16
CA VAL A 306 16.03 8.39 -6.47
C VAL A 306 17.44 7.81 -6.41
N GLY A 307 18.29 8.16 -7.38
CA GLY A 307 19.68 7.70 -7.45
C GLY A 307 20.46 8.40 -8.55
N ASP A 308 21.69 8.85 -8.25
CA ASP A 308 22.64 9.45 -9.21
C ASP A 308 22.05 10.55 -10.12
N GLY A 309 21.14 11.37 -9.57
CA GLY A 309 20.45 12.44 -10.30
C GLY A 309 19.31 11.98 -11.20
N GLU A 310 19.00 10.68 -11.21
CA GLU A 310 17.91 10.08 -11.95
C GLU A 310 16.74 9.67 -11.03
N ILE A 311 15.61 9.35 -11.65
CA ILE A 311 14.46 8.74 -11.00
C ILE A 311 14.08 7.39 -11.62
N ARG A 312 13.44 6.53 -10.84
CA ARG A 312 12.70 5.36 -11.35
C ARG A 312 11.30 5.28 -10.76
N ILE A 313 10.31 4.96 -11.59
CA ILE A 313 8.91 4.79 -11.16
C ILE A 313 8.66 3.31 -10.86
N ILE A 314 8.03 3.04 -9.70
CA ILE A 314 7.73 1.69 -9.20
C ILE A 314 6.26 1.56 -8.73
N ASP A 315 5.84 0.33 -8.40
CA ASP A 315 4.49 -0.01 -7.90
C ASP A 315 3.32 0.27 -8.87
N LEU A 316 3.49 -0.16 -10.13
CA LEU A 316 2.46 -0.10 -11.19
C LEU A 316 1.31 -1.14 -11.00
N ASP A 317 1.02 -1.57 -9.77
CA ASP A 317 -0.02 -2.60 -9.50
C ASP A 317 -1.45 -2.09 -9.71
N ARG A 318 -1.61 -0.76 -9.72
CA ARG A 318 -2.86 -0.04 -9.96
C ARG A 318 -2.90 0.69 -11.30
N ALA A 319 -1.89 0.50 -12.14
CA ALA A 319 -1.82 1.15 -13.43
C ALA A 319 -2.98 0.73 -14.33
N GLY A 320 -3.47 1.68 -15.12
CA GLY A 320 -4.60 1.49 -16.04
C GLY A 320 -5.11 2.80 -16.61
N ARG A 321 -6.19 2.75 -17.38
CA ARG A 321 -6.75 3.94 -18.04
C ARG A 321 -7.77 4.67 -17.18
N GLY A 322 -7.64 6.00 -17.08
CA GLY A 322 -8.57 6.87 -16.38
C GLY A 322 -8.25 8.36 -16.53
N PRO A 323 -8.93 9.25 -15.79
CA PRO A 323 -8.68 10.69 -15.84
C PRO A 323 -7.33 11.06 -15.21
N ALA A 324 -6.50 11.82 -15.92
CA ALA A 324 -5.17 12.26 -15.47
C ALA A 324 -5.18 12.97 -14.11
N ALA A 325 -6.27 13.72 -13.81
CA ALA A 325 -6.45 14.41 -12.55
C ALA A 325 -6.43 13.47 -11.32
N ARG A 326 -6.72 12.17 -11.50
CA ARG A 326 -6.64 11.16 -10.43
C ARG A 326 -5.21 10.97 -9.91
N ASP A 327 -4.24 10.83 -10.80
CA ASP A 327 -2.84 10.67 -10.40
C ASP A 327 -2.29 11.96 -9.77
N ILE A 328 -2.61 13.11 -10.36
CA ILE A 328 -2.19 14.41 -9.83
C ILE A 328 -2.80 14.65 -8.45
N GLY A 329 -4.10 14.39 -8.28
CA GLY A 329 -4.78 14.49 -6.98
C GLY A 329 -4.19 13.53 -5.94
N SER A 330 -3.82 12.31 -6.34
CA SER A 330 -3.13 11.35 -5.46
C SER A 330 -1.77 11.89 -4.98
N TRP A 331 -0.98 12.45 -5.89
CA TRP A 331 0.32 13.05 -5.57
C TRP A 331 0.19 14.23 -4.60
N LEU A 332 -0.73 15.16 -4.90
CA LEU A 332 -0.98 16.33 -4.05
C LEU A 332 -1.44 15.91 -2.66
N ALA A 333 -2.35 14.93 -2.59
CA ALA A 333 -2.81 14.41 -1.32
C ALA A 333 -1.67 13.78 -0.52
N ALA A 334 -0.77 13.04 -1.18
CA ALA A 334 0.40 12.44 -0.53
C ALA A 334 1.37 13.48 0.01
N CYS A 335 1.74 14.50 -0.79
CA CYS A 335 2.60 15.59 -0.36
C CYS A 335 2.00 16.33 0.84
N ARG A 336 0.69 16.62 0.80
CA ARG A 336 0.00 17.35 1.87
C ARG A 336 -0.10 16.57 3.18
N ARG A 337 -0.22 15.23 3.13
CA ARG A 337 -0.19 14.40 4.34
C ARG A 337 1.15 14.44 5.06
N GLN A 338 2.21 14.69 4.30
CA GLN A 338 3.61 14.62 4.72
C GLN A 338 4.22 16.02 4.92
N ASP A 339 3.41 17.08 4.73
CA ASP A 339 3.84 18.48 4.81
C ASP A 339 5.01 18.81 3.87
N LEU A 340 4.93 18.34 2.62
CA LEU A 340 5.95 18.53 1.57
C LEU A 340 5.44 19.43 0.43
N PRO A 341 5.13 20.71 0.69
CA PRO A 341 4.59 21.63 -0.32
C PRO A 341 5.56 21.84 -1.49
N GLU A 342 6.87 21.79 -1.26
CA GLU A 342 7.89 21.93 -2.30
C GLU A 342 7.87 20.78 -3.32
N LEU A 343 7.58 19.54 -2.89
CA LEU A 343 7.44 18.42 -3.83
C LEU A 343 6.14 18.52 -4.63
N ALA A 344 5.07 19.04 -4.02
CA ALA A 344 3.82 19.31 -4.74
C ALA A 344 4.05 20.37 -5.83
N GLU A 345 4.70 21.48 -5.50
CA GLU A 345 4.95 22.56 -6.45
C GLU A 345 5.95 22.13 -7.54
N GLY A 346 7.05 21.47 -7.17
CA GLY A 346 8.01 20.93 -8.14
C GLY A 346 7.35 19.99 -9.14
N PHE A 347 6.52 19.05 -8.66
CA PHE A 347 5.79 18.16 -9.54
C PHE A 347 4.83 18.90 -10.47
N LEU A 348 4.03 19.85 -9.95
CA LEU A 348 3.10 20.62 -10.77
C LEU A 348 3.84 21.48 -11.81
N GLN A 349 4.99 22.06 -11.44
CA GLN A 349 5.85 22.81 -12.34
C GLN A 349 6.36 21.92 -13.48
N GLY A 350 6.91 20.74 -13.16
CA GLY A 350 7.37 19.77 -14.17
C GLY A 350 6.25 19.28 -15.07
N TYR A 351 5.09 18.99 -14.48
CA TYR A 351 3.90 18.54 -15.22
C TYR A 351 3.40 19.60 -16.20
N ARG A 352 3.38 20.88 -15.78
CA ARG A 352 3.03 22.01 -16.65
C ARG A 352 4.06 22.26 -17.75
N HIS A 353 5.34 22.09 -17.43
CA HIS A 353 6.44 22.35 -18.35
C HIS A 353 6.45 21.34 -19.51
N ALA A 354 6.33 20.05 -19.21
CA ALA A 354 6.33 18.99 -20.21
C ALA A 354 4.95 18.75 -20.85
N GLY A 355 3.87 19.19 -20.21
CA GLY A 355 2.51 18.90 -20.63
C GLY A 355 1.98 19.79 -21.76
N SER A 356 1.29 19.19 -22.74
CA SER A 356 0.59 19.93 -23.80
C SER A 356 -0.75 20.54 -23.33
N ARG A 357 -1.58 21.03 -24.26
CA ARG A 357 -2.90 21.61 -23.94
C ARG A 357 -3.80 20.63 -23.18
N HIS A 358 -3.65 19.33 -23.39
CA HIS A 358 -4.40 18.28 -22.70
C HIS A 358 -3.97 18.11 -21.24
N ALA A 359 -2.68 18.26 -20.94
CA ALA A 359 -2.18 18.28 -19.56
C ALA A 359 -2.77 19.45 -18.76
N ARG A 360 -3.02 20.59 -19.40
CA ARG A 360 -3.69 21.74 -18.74
C ARG A 360 -5.15 21.46 -18.38
N HIS A 361 -5.84 20.59 -19.12
CA HIS A 361 -7.20 20.16 -18.76
C HIS A 361 -7.19 19.35 -17.46
N ALA A 362 -6.21 18.46 -17.30
CA ALA A 362 -6.03 17.69 -16.05
C ALA A 362 -5.75 18.58 -14.83
N LEU A 363 -5.35 19.85 -15.04
CA LEU A 363 -5.06 20.83 -14.00
C LEU A 363 -6.25 21.75 -13.68
N ARG A 364 -7.47 21.42 -14.13
CA ARG A 364 -8.67 22.15 -13.72
C ARG A 364 -8.84 22.07 -12.20
N VAL A 365 -8.89 23.23 -11.55
CA VAL A 365 -8.91 23.36 -10.09
C VAL A 365 -9.97 22.47 -9.44
N GLY A 366 -11.23 22.54 -9.91
CA GLY A 366 -12.32 21.75 -9.32
C GLY A 366 -12.19 20.23 -9.51
N GLU A 367 -11.57 19.76 -10.59
CA GLU A 367 -11.33 18.33 -10.80
C GLU A 367 -10.17 17.83 -9.92
N LEU A 368 -9.08 18.61 -9.84
CA LEU A 368 -7.96 18.32 -8.95
C LEU A 368 -8.39 18.30 -7.48
N ALA A 369 -9.19 19.27 -7.06
CA ALA A 369 -9.75 19.35 -5.71
C ALA A 369 -10.53 18.09 -5.35
N ALA A 370 -11.41 17.62 -6.26
CA ALA A 370 -12.20 16.41 -6.05
C ALA A 370 -11.33 15.14 -5.95
N TRP A 371 -10.32 15.00 -6.82
CA TRP A 371 -9.43 13.84 -6.81
C TRP A 371 -8.44 13.86 -5.63
N GLU A 372 -7.97 15.03 -5.20
CA GLU A 372 -7.18 15.17 -3.97
C GLU A 372 -8.02 14.80 -2.75
N ALA A 373 -9.25 15.32 -2.64
CA ALA A 373 -10.16 15.00 -1.55
C ALA A 373 -10.47 13.50 -1.49
N TYR A 374 -10.75 12.87 -2.65
CA TYR A 374 -10.92 11.43 -2.75
C TYR A 374 -9.67 10.66 -2.31
N ALA A 375 -8.47 11.08 -2.75
CA ALA A 375 -7.22 10.42 -2.37
C ALA A 375 -6.95 10.52 -0.85
N GLN A 376 -7.30 11.64 -0.22
CA GLN A 376 -7.25 11.77 1.25
C GLN A 376 -8.22 10.80 1.93
N LEU A 377 -9.47 10.74 1.46
CA LEU A 377 -10.50 9.86 2.02
C LEU A 377 -10.17 8.37 1.82
N ALA A 378 -9.71 7.98 0.63
CA ALA A 378 -9.34 6.60 0.30
C ALA A 378 -8.15 6.10 1.13
N ALA A 379 -7.20 6.98 1.43
CA ALA A 379 -6.06 6.67 2.29
C ALA A 379 -6.36 6.87 3.79
N ALA A 380 -7.53 7.39 4.17
CA ALA A 380 -7.80 7.85 5.54
C ALA A 380 -7.60 6.75 6.59
N VAL A 381 -7.92 5.49 6.27
CA VAL A 381 -7.85 4.35 7.20
C VAL A 381 -6.48 3.66 7.26
N GLU A 382 -5.48 4.13 6.53
CA GLU A 382 -4.14 3.54 6.53
C GLU A 382 -3.39 3.66 7.88
N PRO A 383 -3.45 4.78 8.62
CA PRO A 383 -2.83 4.91 9.96
C PRO A 383 -3.27 3.80 10.91
N PHE A 384 -4.55 3.50 10.88
CA PHE A 384 -5.16 2.40 11.62
C PHE A 384 -4.53 1.05 11.23
N ARG A 385 -4.37 0.79 9.92
CA ARG A 385 -3.77 -0.46 9.43
C ARG A 385 -2.31 -0.58 9.84
N ARG A 386 -1.59 0.54 9.95
CA ARG A 386 -0.17 0.61 10.34
C ARG A 386 0.07 0.68 11.85
N ARG A 387 -0.98 0.60 12.68
CA ARG A 387 -0.87 0.70 14.15
C ARG A 387 -0.18 2.00 14.60
N GLU A 388 -0.40 3.11 13.89
CA GLU A 388 0.06 4.43 14.34
C GLU A 388 -0.61 4.80 15.68
N HIS A 389 0.14 5.29 16.66
CA HIS A 389 -0.37 5.50 18.03
C HIS A 389 -1.52 6.52 18.12
N ASP A 390 -1.49 7.53 17.26
CA ASP A 390 -2.41 8.65 17.11
C ASP A 390 -3.33 8.46 15.88
N TRP A 391 -3.62 7.19 15.52
CA TRP A 391 -4.32 6.92 14.28
C TRP A 391 -5.66 7.66 14.18
N PRO A 392 -6.54 7.80 15.20
CA PRO A 392 -7.80 8.54 14.99
C PRO A 392 -7.60 10.02 14.75
N GLU A 393 -6.63 10.64 15.44
CA GLU A 393 -6.26 12.04 15.21
C GLU A 393 -5.74 12.21 13.79
N THR A 394 -4.93 11.26 13.31
CA THR A 394 -4.45 11.24 11.92
C THR A 394 -5.58 10.96 10.91
N ILE A 395 -6.56 10.09 11.20
CA ILE A 395 -7.78 9.92 10.38
C ILE A 395 -8.56 11.24 10.32
N ALA A 396 -8.80 11.87 11.47
CA ALA A 396 -9.52 13.14 11.55
C ALA A 396 -8.79 14.27 10.80
N ARG A 397 -7.45 14.28 10.85
CA ARG A 397 -6.61 15.18 10.05
C ARG A 397 -6.78 14.94 8.56
N ARG A 398 -6.76 13.68 8.09
CA ARG A 398 -6.96 13.34 6.67
C ARG A 398 -8.36 13.73 6.18
N VAL A 399 -9.39 13.60 7.01
CA VAL A 399 -10.74 14.10 6.69
C VAL A 399 -10.75 15.62 6.56
N ARG A 400 -10.09 16.37 7.46
CA ARG A 400 -9.95 17.84 7.33
C ARG A 400 -9.23 18.23 6.05
N LEU A 401 -8.11 17.57 5.72
CA LEU A 401 -7.39 17.84 4.47
C LEU A 401 -8.25 17.58 3.23
N ALA A 402 -9.18 16.62 3.29
CA ALA A 402 -10.13 16.37 2.21
C ALA A 402 -11.19 17.48 2.09
N GLU A 403 -11.70 17.98 3.22
CA GLU A 403 -12.62 19.12 3.27
C GLU A 403 -11.93 20.39 2.71
N GLU A 404 -10.73 20.71 3.22
CA GLU A 404 -9.90 21.84 2.75
C GLU A 404 -9.54 21.74 1.26
N ALA A 405 -9.43 20.53 0.71
CA ALA A 405 -9.16 20.36 -0.71
C ALA A 405 -10.33 20.84 -1.58
N LEU A 406 -11.58 20.67 -1.12
CA LEU A 406 -12.80 21.10 -1.83
C LEU A 406 -13.12 22.58 -1.67
N GLU A 407 -12.55 23.24 -0.66
CA GLU A 407 -12.73 24.68 -0.39
C GLU A 407 -11.82 25.58 -1.25
N ARG A 408 -10.83 25.00 -1.95
CA ARG A 408 -9.93 25.68 -2.89
C ARG A 408 -10.52 25.73 -4.29
#